data_AF-A0A6G1J266-F1
#
_entry.id   AF-A0A6G1J266-F1
#
_cell.length_a   1.000
_cell.length_b   1.000
_cell.length_c   1.000
_cell.angle_alpha   90.00
_cell.angle_beta   90.00
_cell.angle_gamma   90.00
#
_symmetry.space_group_name_H-M   'P 1'
#
loop_
_entity.id
_entity.type
_entity.pdbx_description
1 polymer ?
#
loop_
_entity_poly.entity_id
_entity_poly.type
_entity_poly.pdbx_seq_one_letter_code
_entity_poly.pdbx_strand_id
1 'polypeptide(L)'
;CGCNAFPLLNPLIKTAAVVADEQIGFHVSSATKTSASSSPGPAYVFLSKLPAHLKDLGEYDGSGEWFKIGYTGPLNSTTWASFDQKSVKATVPVTTPPGKFLARIEQ
;
A
#
# COMPACT_ATOMS: atom_id res chain seq x y z
N CYS A 1 -0.73 8.78 3.31
CA CYS A 1 0.55 9.41 2.96
C CYS A 1 0.52 10.12 1.59
N GLY A 2 -0.57 10.83 1.24
CA GLY A 2 -0.60 11.74 0.08
C GLY A 2 -0.26 13.17 0.52
N CYS A 3 -0.07 14.11 -0.42
CA CYS A 3 0.13 15.53 -0.08
C CYS A 3 -0.96 16.00 0.89
N ASN A 4 -0.56 16.64 2.00
CA ASN A 4 -1.42 17.03 3.13
C ASN A 4 -2.09 15.87 3.89
N ALA A 5 -1.41 14.72 4.03
CA ALA A 5 -1.81 13.71 5.01
C ALA A 5 -1.54 14.23 6.43
N PHE A 6 -2.52 14.92 7.00
CA PHE A 6 -2.55 15.28 8.43
C PHE A 6 -2.69 14.02 9.30
N PRO A 7 -2.27 14.05 10.57
CA PRO A 7 -2.62 13.00 11.52
C PRO A 7 -4.15 12.86 11.56
N LEU A 8 -4.64 11.66 11.23
CA LEU A 8 -6.06 11.36 11.14
C LEU A 8 -6.69 11.42 12.54
N LEU A 9 -7.56 12.41 12.77
CA LEU A 9 -8.29 12.64 14.03
C LEU A 9 -9.50 11.69 14.26
N ASN A 10 -9.58 10.55 13.54
CA ASN A 10 -10.74 9.66 13.58
C ASN A 10 -10.47 8.39 14.44
N PRO A 11 -11.28 8.09 15.48
CA PRO A 11 -11.07 6.97 16.40
C PRO A 11 -11.47 5.58 15.85
N LEU A 12 -11.88 5.48 14.58
CA LEU A 12 -12.35 4.22 13.96
C LEU A 12 -11.28 3.51 13.12
N ILE A 13 -10.02 3.92 13.22
CA ILE A 13 -8.91 3.29 12.50
C ILE A 13 -8.73 1.86 13.03
N LYS A 14 -8.77 0.88 12.13
CA LYS A 14 -8.53 -0.53 12.44
C LYS A 14 -7.23 -0.98 11.81
N THR A 15 -6.49 -1.80 12.53
CA THR A 15 -5.31 -2.49 12.00
C THR A 15 -5.74 -3.85 11.49
N ALA A 16 -5.38 -4.19 10.25
CA ALA A 16 -5.59 -5.53 9.71
C ALA A 16 -4.48 -6.47 10.20
N ALA A 17 -4.86 -7.65 10.71
CA ALA A 17 -3.92 -8.74 10.96
C ALA A 17 -3.72 -9.51 9.65
N VAL A 18 -2.47 -9.66 9.23
CA VAL A 18 -2.08 -10.32 7.99
C VAL A 18 -0.93 -11.25 8.30
N VAL A 19 -1.00 -12.48 7.81
CA VAL A 19 0.09 -13.46 7.98
C VAL A 19 1.11 -13.26 6.87
N ALA A 20 2.39 -13.53 7.14
CA ALA A 20 3.39 -13.56 6.07
C ALA A 20 3.00 -14.64 5.03
N ASP A 21 3.35 -14.42 3.76
CA ASP A 21 2.86 -15.17 2.57
C ASP A 21 1.41 -14.88 2.14
N GLU A 22 0.67 -14.05 2.90
CA GLU A 22 -0.67 -13.62 2.51
C GLU A 22 -0.61 -12.43 1.54
N GLN A 23 -1.64 -12.28 0.70
CA GLN A 23 -1.77 -11.13 -0.20
C GLN A 23 -2.47 -9.98 0.49
N ILE A 24 -1.85 -8.80 0.41
CA ILE A 24 -2.49 -7.54 0.68
C ILE A 24 -2.72 -6.77 -0.61
N GLY A 25 -3.77 -5.97 -0.66
CA GLY A 25 -4.05 -5.17 -1.83
C GLY A 25 -5.06 -4.08 -1.56
N PHE A 26 -5.07 -3.10 -2.44
CA PHE A 26 -5.97 -1.97 -2.36
C PHE A 26 -6.82 -1.92 -3.62
N HIS A 27 -8.11 -1.66 -3.43
CA HIS A 27 -9.05 -1.43 -4.50
C HIS A 27 -9.14 0.07 -4.79
N VAL A 28 -9.05 0.43 -6.06
CA VAL A 28 -9.33 1.79 -6.50
C VAL A 28 -10.85 1.93 -6.57
N SER A 29 -11.43 2.74 -5.68
CA SER A 29 -12.84 3.11 -5.76
C SER A 29 -12.98 4.34 -6.64
N SER A 30 -13.86 4.28 -7.64
CA SER A 30 -14.24 5.44 -8.41
C SER A 30 -15.72 5.77 -8.23
N ALA A 31 -16.06 7.05 -8.41
CA ALA A 31 -17.44 7.55 -8.35
C ALA A 31 -18.36 6.89 -9.40
N THR A 32 -17.79 6.31 -10.47
CA THR A 32 -18.51 5.48 -11.43
C THR A 32 -18.03 4.03 -11.30
N LYS A 33 -18.97 3.06 -11.29
CA LYS A 33 -18.71 1.61 -11.12
C LYS A 33 -17.74 0.99 -12.16
N THR A 34 -17.29 1.78 -13.13
CA THR A 34 -16.53 1.38 -14.29
C THR A 34 -15.08 1.85 -14.29
N SER A 35 -14.67 2.78 -13.42
CA SER A 35 -13.30 3.29 -13.51
C SER A 35 -12.34 2.39 -12.76
N ALA A 36 -11.50 1.71 -13.53
CA ALA A 36 -10.24 1.19 -13.07
C ALA A 36 -9.16 2.26 -13.21
N SER A 37 -7.92 1.95 -12.85
CA SER A 37 -6.85 2.92 -13.03
C SER A 37 -6.68 3.29 -14.50
N SER A 38 -7.05 4.53 -14.82
CA SER A 38 -7.05 5.08 -16.18
C SER A 38 -5.75 5.80 -16.53
N SER A 39 -4.87 6.02 -15.55
CA SER A 39 -3.58 6.65 -15.75
C SER A 39 -2.52 5.59 -16.07
N PRO A 40 -1.84 5.69 -17.23
CA PRO A 40 -0.74 4.79 -17.55
C PRO A 40 0.45 5.07 -16.62
N GLY A 41 0.84 4.09 -15.81
CA GLY A 41 1.96 4.24 -14.90
C GLY A 41 2.25 2.97 -14.10
N PRO A 42 3.44 2.86 -13.50
CA PRO A 42 3.74 1.73 -12.63
C PRO A 42 2.93 1.81 -11.34
N ALA A 43 2.57 0.66 -10.79
CA ALA A 43 2.08 0.58 -9.42
C ALA A 43 3.11 -0.06 -8.50
N TYR A 44 3.21 0.43 -7.27
CA TYR A 44 4.14 -0.09 -6.27
C TYR A 44 3.43 -0.30 -4.93
N VAL A 45 3.89 -1.30 -4.19
CA VAL A 45 3.46 -1.56 -2.82
C VAL A 45 4.67 -1.60 -1.91
N PHE A 46 4.63 -0.82 -0.84
CA PHE A 46 5.69 -0.71 0.15
C PHE A 46 5.16 -0.97 1.55
N LEU A 47 6.04 -1.48 2.40
CA LEU A 47 5.84 -1.59 3.83
C LEU A 47 6.90 -0.79 4.57
N SER A 48 6.52 -0.24 5.72
CA SER A 48 7.45 0.37 6.66
C SER A 48 7.14 -0.10 8.07
N LYS A 49 8.16 -0.60 8.77
CA LYS A 49 8.01 -1.17 10.11
C LYS A 49 7.85 -0.04 11.13
N LEU A 50 6.96 -0.22 12.09
CA LEU A 50 6.85 0.68 13.23
C LEU A 50 8.22 0.78 13.96
N PRO A 51 8.79 1.98 14.10
CA PRO A 51 10.04 2.17 14.86
C PRO A 51 9.89 1.73 16.31
N ALA A 52 10.97 1.17 16.88
CA ALA A 52 10.96 0.62 18.25
C ALA A 52 10.65 1.66 19.35
N HIS A 53 10.83 2.95 19.07
CA HIS A 53 10.54 4.04 20.01
C HIS A 53 9.05 4.44 20.05
N LEU A 54 8.25 4.02 19.07
CA LEU A 54 6.80 4.29 19.01
C LEU A 54 6.02 3.08 19.53
N LYS A 55 4.91 3.35 20.23
CA LYS A 55 4.07 2.28 20.82
C LYS A 55 2.90 1.91 19.91
N ASP A 56 2.43 2.85 19.10
CA ASP A 56 1.28 2.65 18.25
C ASP A 56 1.44 3.16 16.81
N LEU A 57 0.70 2.55 15.88
CA LEU A 57 0.67 2.97 14.48
C LEU A 57 0.01 4.33 14.29
N GLY A 58 -0.89 4.74 15.19
CA GLY A 58 -1.51 6.07 15.15
C GLY A 58 -0.51 7.21 15.39
N GLU A 59 0.61 6.92 16.05
CA GLU A 59 1.70 7.90 16.29
C GLU A 59 2.71 7.92 15.14
N TYR A 60 2.64 6.96 14.22
CA TYR A 60 3.65 6.79 13.20
C TYR A 60 3.31 7.57 11.93
N ASP A 61 4.15 8.55 11.61
CA ASP A 61 4.02 9.45 10.45
C ASP A 61 4.59 8.86 9.15
N GLY A 62 5.25 7.70 9.21
CA GLY A 62 5.90 7.08 8.06
C GLY A 62 7.31 7.59 7.78
N SER A 63 7.96 8.26 8.72
CA SER A 63 9.36 8.74 8.63
C SER A 63 10.43 7.64 8.68
N GLY A 64 10.04 6.37 8.82
CA GLY A 64 11.00 5.26 8.89
C GLY A 64 11.35 4.68 7.52
N GLU A 65 12.11 3.59 7.54
CA GLU A 65 12.58 2.92 6.33
C GLU A 65 11.42 2.22 5.61
N TRP A 66 11.35 2.42 4.28
CA TRP A 66 10.36 1.77 3.42
C TRP A 66 11.03 0.72 2.56
N PHE A 67 10.44 -0.46 2.48
CA PHE A 67 10.87 -1.52 1.57
C PHE A 67 9.73 -1.92 0.64
N LYS A 68 10.08 -2.19 -0.61
CA LYS A 68 9.14 -2.56 -1.66
C LYS A 68 8.80 -4.05 -1.54
N ILE A 69 7.52 -4.38 -1.61
CA ILE A 69 7.01 -5.77 -1.63
C ILE A 69 6.26 -6.12 -2.91
N GLY A 70 5.87 -5.11 -3.71
CA GLY A 70 5.14 -5.33 -4.95
C GLY A 70 5.50 -4.31 -6.01
N TYR A 71 5.52 -4.77 -7.26
CA TYR A 71 5.71 -3.93 -8.44
C TYR A 71 4.83 -4.45 -9.57
N THR A 72 4.02 -3.55 -10.14
CA THR A 72 3.28 -3.80 -11.38
C THR A 72 3.80 -2.85 -12.44
N GLY A 73 4.59 -3.39 -13.36
CA GLY A 73 5.33 -2.65 -14.38
C GLY A 73 4.63 -2.57 -15.75
N PRO A 74 5.37 -2.19 -16.79
CA PRO A 74 4.86 -2.23 -18.16
C PRO A 74 4.59 -3.68 -18.59
N LEU A 75 3.48 -3.89 -19.29
CA LEU A 75 3.16 -5.18 -19.91
C LEU A 75 3.90 -5.33 -21.25
N ASN A 76 4.05 -4.24 -21.99
CA ASN A 76 4.82 -4.14 -23.23
C ASN A 76 5.25 -2.67 -23.45
N SER A 77 5.87 -2.37 -24.58
CA SER A 77 6.43 -1.04 -24.88
C SER A 77 5.42 0.11 -24.89
N THR A 78 4.11 -0.17 -24.90
CA THR A 78 3.04 0.84 -24.99
C THR A 78 1.97 0.73 -23.91
N THR A 79 1.92 -0.36 -23.13
CA THR A 79 0.86 -0.61 -22.14
C THR A 79 1.42 -1.00 -20.78
N TRP A 80 0.68 -0.63 -19.73
CA TRP A 80 1.01 -0.91 -18.34
C TRP A 80 0.15 -2.04 -17.81
N ALA A 81 0.73 -2.99 -17.07
CA ALA A 81 -0.04 -4.08 -16.45
C ALA A 81 -1.00 -3.58 -15.36
N SER A 82 -0.79 -2.35 -14.88
CA SER A 82 -1.64 -1.65 -13.92
C SER A 82 -2.84 -0.93 -14.58
N PHE A 83 -2.82 -0.78 -15.91
CA PHE A 83 -3.86 -0.09 -16.67
C PHE A 83 -5.16 -0.90 -16.66
N ASP A 84 -6.27 -0.21 -16.46
CA ASP A 84 -7.61 -0.81 -16.30
C ASP A 84 -7.70 -1.87 -15.19
N GLN A 85 -6.74 -1.88 -14.26
CA GLN A 85 -6.81 -2.71 -13.06
C GLN A 85 -7.57 -1.98 -11.95
N LYS A 86 -8.48 -2.70 -11.30
CA LYS A 86 -9.27 -2.21 -10.15
C LYS A 86 -8.60 -2.47 -8.81
N SER A 87 -7.51 -3.25 -8.79
CA SER A 87 -6.79 -3.59 -7.58
C SER A 87 -5.30 -3.76 -7.85
N VAL A 88 -4.49 -3.26 -6.93
CA VAL A 88 -3.05 -3.56 -6.86
C VAL A 88 -2.86 -4.49 -5.68
N LYS A 89 -2.23 -5.65 -5.92
CA LYS A 89 -2.00 -6.70 -4.91
C LYS A 89 -0.51 -7.01 -4.81
N ALA A 90 -0.06 -7.35 -3.61
CA ALA A 90 1.29 -7.81 -3.33
C ALA A 90 1.26 -8.87 -2.22
N THR A 91 2.13 -9.87 -2.35
CA THR A 91 2.32 -10.88 -1.29
C THR A 91 3.32 -10.36 -0.28
N VAL A 92 3.00 -10.49 1.01
CA VAL A 92 3.94 -10.15 2.09
C VAL A 92 5.03 -11.21 2.15
N PRO A 93 6.33 -10.88 1.98
CA PRO A 93 7.40 -11.88 2.01
C PRO A 93 7.44 -12.64 3.34
N VAL A 94 7.68 -13.96 3.30
CA VAL A 94 7.84 -14.82 4.50
C VAL A 94 8.97 -14.33 5.41
N THR A 95 9.99 -13.71 4.84
CA THR A 95 11.13 -13.12 5.57
C THR A 95 10.78 -11.81 6.29
N THR A 96 9.54 -11.31 6.15
CA THR A 96 9.09 -10.09 6.83
C THR A 96 9.01 -10.35 8.33
N PRO A 97 9.75 -9.61 9.18
CA PRO A 97 9.74 -9.84 10.61
C PRO A 97 8.38 -9.47 11.21
N PRO A 98 7.87 -10.21 12.22
CA PRO A 98 6.59 -9.90 12.84
C PRO A 98 6.59 -8.50 13.46
N GLY A 99 5.44 -7.82 13.40
CA GLY A 99 5.26 -6.49 13.98
C GLY A 99 4.16 -5.68 13.31
N LYS A 100 4.06 -4.41 13.74
CA LYS A 100 3.16 -3.41 13.15
C LYS A 100 3.85 -2.73 11.97
N PHE A 101 3.15 -2.54 10.87
CA PHE A 101 3.65 -1.90 9.65
C PHE A 101 2.65 -0.88 9.11
N LEU A 102 3.16 0.17 8.46
CA LEU A 102 2.39 0.98 7.52
C LEU A 102 2.54 0.37 6.12
N ALA A 103 1.44 0.33 5.38
CA ALA A 103 1.44 -0.05 3.97
C ALA A 103 1.16 1.18 3.11
N ARG A 104 1.99 1.40 2.08
CA ARG A 104 1.81 2.46 1.08
C ARG A 104 1.65 1.83 -0.29
N ILE A 105 0.58 2.19 -0.97
CA ILE A 105 0.30 1.79 -2.35
C ILE A 105 0.27 3.06 -3.18
N GLU A 106 0.94 3.03 -4.33
CA GLU A 106 0.96 4.13 -5.28
C GLU A 106 0.72 3.61 -6.70
N GLN A 107 -0.02 4.41 -7.48
CA GLN A 107 -0.32 4.23 -8.89
C GLN A 107 -0.60 5.59 -9.52
#